data_AF-F0U857-F1
#
_entry.id   AF-F0U857-F1
#
_cell.length_a   1.000
_cell.length_b   1.000
_cell.length_c   1.000
_cell.angle_alpha   90.00
_cell.angle_beta   90.00
_cell.angle_gamma   90.00
#
_symmetry.space_group_name_H-M   'P 1'
#
loop_
_entity.id
_entity.type
_entity.pdbx_description
1 polymer ?
#
loop_
_entity_poly.entity_id
_entity_poly.type
_entity_poly.pdbx_seq_one_letter_code
_entity_poly.pdbx_strand_id
1 'polypeptide(L)'
;MWISHRTLSTLVASLLIQCLRFVLLVDATCLAQYDSIPDFVLKYAPLIYLHSEDQYMPSAFATLLENSKPTVNYTPVADVPSPLTLDNLDSLNSLGGKDVFLTTNEGIRALPEWFSGTRPDKAGKTVDAVSSIIVVRDHGDGKMVDAFYFYYYGKACGNLSIDDGIRYNQGNTVIGIQFGNHVGDWEHNMIRFENGQPQAVWYSQHAGGEAFTYRATEKQGLRPVGYSANGSHAVYATPGTHDRTIPGFNLPSGFLEDETDKGVLWDPILSMYAYSYSNATEKFKPYDANTPTNYLYFDGRWGDEQLPDDAEGQIVLFGQLQRTGEGEGLSWEWGMYDLG
;
A
#
# COMPACT_ATOMS: atom_id res chain seq x y z
N MET A 1 -50.60 37.47 -19.05
CA MET A 1 -49.92 37.34 -17.74
C MET A 1 -48.42 37.35 -18.02
N TRP A 2 -47.77 38.50 -17.82
CA TRP A 2 -46.34 38.71 -18.12
C TRP A 2 -45.51 38.34 -16.89
N ILE A 3 -44.62 37.36 -17.02
CA ILE A 3 -43.66 37.00 -15.97
C ILE A 3 -42.37 37.76 -16.29
N SER A 4 -41.92 38.61 -15.36
CA SER A 4 -40.77 39.49 -15.56
C SER A 4 -39.45 38.73 -15.59
N HIS A 5 -38.54 39.11 -16.49
CA HIS A 5 -37.19 38.57 -16.66
C HIS A 5 -36.21 38.80 -15.48
N ARG A 6 -36.66 39.35 -14.34
CA ARG A 6 -35.78 39.66 -13.19
C ARG A 6 -35.66 38.55 -12.15
N THR A 7 -36.42 37.45 -12.24
CA THR A 7 -36.38 36.36 -11.25
C THR A 7 -35.54 35.15 -11.68
N LEU A 8 -35.03 35.11 -12.90
CA LEU A 8 -34.21 33.98 -13.38
C LEU A 8 -32.71 34.14 -13.09
N SER A 9 -32.24 35.36 -12.79
CA SER A 9 -30.81 35.64 -12.64
C SER A 9 -30.26 35.43 -11.21
N THR A 10 -31.13 35.30 -10.21
CA THR A 10 -30.72 35.06 -8.81
C THR A 10 -30.69 33.58 -8.44
N LEU A 11 -31.45 32.72 -9.12
CA LEU A 11 -31.46 31.27 -8.87
C LEU A 11 -30.25 30.53 -9.47
N VAL A 12 -29.69 31.02 -10.58
CA VAL A 12 -28.50 30.42 -11.21
C VAL A 12 -27.21 30.78 -10.45
N ALA A 13 -27.14 31.98 -9.86
CA ALA A 13 -26.00 32.40 -9.04
C ALA A 13 -25.92 31.62 -7.71
N SER A 14 -27.06 31.26 -7.10
CA SER A 14 -27.08 30.48 -5.85
C SER A 14 -26.71 29.01 -6.05
N LEU A 15 -27.01 28.40 -7.21
CA LEU A 15 -26.61 27.02 -7.49
C LEU A 15 -25.11 26.87 -7.77
N LEU A 16 -24.48 27.85 -8.43
CA LEU A 16 -23.04 27.88 -8.70
C LEU A 16 -22.21 28.06 -7.41
N ILE A 17 -22.69 28.86 -6.45
CA ILE A 17 -22.03 29.02 -5.14
C ILE A 17 -22.17 27.76 -4.28
N GLN A 18 -23.23 26.98 -4.46
CA GLN A 18 -23.44 25.71 -3.74
C GLN A 18 -22.62 24.55 -4.34
N CYS A 19 -22.41 24.53 -5.66
CA CYS A 19 -21.49 23.60 -6.31
C CYS A 19 -20.01 23.88 -5.97
N LEU A 20 -19.60 25.14 -5.79
CA LEU A 20 -18.23 25.46 -5.34
C LEU A 20 -17.97 25.10 -3.87
N ARG A 21 -18.99 25.01 -3.02
CA ARG A 21 -18.84 24.56 -1.63
C ARG A 21 -18.77 23.05 -1.48
N PHE A 22 -19.21 22.29 -2.49
CA PHE A 22 -19.22 20.82 -2.44
C PHE A 22 -17.91 20.18 -2.95
N VAL A 23 -17.01 20.97 -3.56
CA VAL A 23 -15.72 20.50 -4.09
C VAL A 23 -14.57 20.65 -3.08
N LEU A 24 -14.81 21.23 -1.90
CA LEU A 24 -13.74 21.56 -0.93
C LEU A 24 -14.05 21.13 0.52
N LEU A 25 -14.91 20.14 0.72
CA LEU A 25 -15.04 19.45 2.01
C LEU A 25 -14.44 18.05 1.91
N VAL A 26 -13.19 17.99 1.45
CA VAL A 26 -12.25 17.04 2.07
C VAL A 26 -12.15 17.52 3.52
N ASP A 27 -12.33 16.62 4.49
CA ASP A 27 -12.38 16.94 5.91
C ASP A 27 -11.19 17.85 6.28
N ALA A 28 -11.44 19.16 6.38
CA ALA A 28 -10.39 20.18 6.52
C ALA A 28 -9.60 20.00 7.83
N THR A 29 -10.16 19.22 8.76
CA THR A 29 -9.55 18.81 10.03
C THR A 29 -8.39 17.84 9.85
N CYS A 30 -8.43 16.95 8.85
CA CYS A 30 -7.34 16.01 8.58
C CYS A 30 -6.17 16.69 7.85
N LEU A 31 -6.46 17.60 6.91
CA LEU A 31 -5.41 18.31 6.16
C LEU A 31 -4.74 19.44 6.98
N ALA A 32 -5.46 20.10 7.89
CA ALA A 32 -4.89 21.14 8.76
C ALA A 32 -3.83 20.62 9.76
N GLN A 33 -3.73 19.30 9.94
CA GLN A 33 -2.76 18.67 10.83
C GLN A 33 -1.36 18.52 10.18
N TYR A 34 -1.26 18.77 8.86
CA TYR A 34 -0.08 18.50 8.05
C TYR A 34 0.48 19.73 7.33
N ASP A 35 0.24 20.95 7.85
CA ASP A 35 0.67 22.24 7.27
C ASP A 35 2.19 22.37 6.98
N SER A 36 3.00 21.40 7.41
CA SER A 36 4.45 21.36 7.16
C SER A 36 4.90 20.33 6.14
N ILE A 37 4.00 19.46 5.64
CA ILE A 37 4.28 18.64 4.47
C ILE A 37 4.34 19.57 3.25
N PRO A 38 5.35 19.48 2.37
CA PRO A 38 5.37 20.28 1.16
C PRO A 38 4.10 20.06 0.33
N ASP A 39 3.36 21.13 0.02
CA ASP A 39 2.04 21.06 -0.65
C ASP A 39 2.04 20.20 -1.91
N PHE A 40 3.14 20.20 -2.67
CA PHE A 40 3.25 19.41 -3.89
C PHE A 40 3.19 17.89 -3.63
N VAL A 41 3.61 17.42 -2.46
CA VAL A 41 3.51 16.00 -2.06
C VAL A 41 2.04 15.59 -1.99
N LEU A 42 1.20 16.38 -1.32
CA LEU A 42 -0.24 16.08 -1.21
C LEU A 42 -0.98 16.33 -2.53
N LYS A 43 -0.62 17.40 -3.24
CA LYS A 43 -1.25 17.81 -4.51
C LYS A 43 -1.09 16.77 -5.62
N TYR A 44 0.07 16.11 -5.67
CA TYR A 44 0.41 15.13 -6.70
C TYR A 44 0.38 13.69 -6.18
N ALA A 45 -0.09 13.45 -4.94
CA ALA A 45 -0.16 12.12 -4.36
C ALA A 45 -0.92 11.15 -5.28
N PRO A 46 -0.50 9.88 -5.41
CA PRO A 46 -1.19 8.90 -6.23
C PRO A 46 -2.62 8.63 -5.77
N LEU A 47 -3.46 8.21 -6.70
CA LEU A 47 -4.75 7.56 -6.45
C LEU A 47 -4.63 6.11 -6.88
N ILE A 48 -5.24 5.20 -6.13
CA ILE A 48 -5.13 3.76 -6.41
C ILE A 48 -6.50 3.20 -6.75
N TYR A 49 -6.60 2.50 -7.87
CA TYR A 49 -7.71 1.59 -8.11
C TYR A 49 -7.36 0.22 -7.55
N LEU A 50 -8.16 -0.24 -6.59
CA LEU A 50 -8.12 -1.61 -6.10
C LEU A 50 -8.92 -2.50 -7.04
N HIS A 51 -8.43 -3.69 -7.36
CA HIS A 51 -9.12 -4.62 -8.25
C HIS A 51 -10.55 -4.90 -7.76
N SER A 52 -11.52 -4.98 -8.69
CA SER A 52 -12.95 -5.06 -8.35
C SER A 52 -13.35 -6.32 -7.61
N GLU A 53 -12.60 -7.40 -7.80
CA GLU A 53 -12.80 -8.70 -7.13
C GLU A 53 -11.87 -8.94 -5.94
N ASP A 54 -11.00 -7.98 -5.62
CA ASP A 54 -10.09 -8.14 -4.49
C ASP A 54 -10.88 -8.23 -3.18
N GLN A 55 -10.42 -9.09 -2.29
CA GLN A 55 -11.01 -9.32 -0.97
C GLN A 55 -10.10 -8.82 0.14
N TYR A 56 -8.84 -8.54 -0.17
CA TYR A 56 -7.82 -8.09 0.77
C TYR A 56 -7.61 -6.60 0.55
N MET A 57 -8.45 -5.79 1.17
CA MET A 57 -8.41 -4.33 1.04
C MET A 57 -7.25 -3.75 1.88
N PRO A 58 -6.85 -2.49 1.68
CA PRO A 58 -5.86 -1.84 2.51
C PRO A 58 -6.24 -1.93 4.00
N SER A 59 -5.27 -2.21 4.86
CA SER A 59 -5.49 -2.52 6.28
C SER A 59 -4.72 -1.59 7.19
N ALA A 60 -5.18 -1.43 8.44
CA ALA A 60 -4.34 -0.83 9.46
C ALA A 60 -3.24 -1.83 9.85
N PHE A 61 -1.98 -1.41 9.77
CA PHE A 61 -0.86 -2.27 10.15
C PHE A 61 -0.74 -2.46 11.68
N ALA A 62 -1.37 -1.60 12.47
CA ALA A 62 -1.58 -1.85 13.90
C ALA A 62 -2.42 -3.12 14.15
N THR A 63 -3.37 -3.45 13.26
CA THR A 63 -4.20 -4.65 13.37
C THR A 63 -3.37 -5.93 13.28
N LEU A 64 -2.27 -5.94 12.51
CA LEU A 64 -1.34 -7.08 12.52
C LEU A 64 -0.76 -7.28 13.92
N LEU A 65 -0.31 -6.20 14.59
CA LEU A 65 0.29 -6.30 15.93
C LEU A 65 -0.70 -6.82 16.98
N GLU A 66 -1.96 -6.41 16.88
CA GLU A 66 -3.05 -6.87 17.76
C GLU A 66 -3.36 -8.38 17.57
N ASN A 67 -3.12 -8.91 16.37
CA ASN A 67 -3.49 -10.26 15.97
C ASN A 67 -2.28 -11.19 15.74
N SER A 68 -1.09 -10.77 16.15
CA SER A 68 0.15 -11.55 16.01
C SER A 68 0.90 -11.70 17.32
N LYS A 69 1.91 -12.56 17.30
CA LYS A 69 2.92 -12.75 18.34
C LYS A 69 4.29 -12.81 17.67
N PRO A 70 5.32 -12.11 18.21
CA PRO A 70 6.67 -12.23 17.68
C PRO A 70 7.22 -13.65 17.85
N THR A 71 7.80 -14.21 16.79
CA THR A 71 8.46 -15.53 16.82
C THR A 71 9.82 -15.51 16.14
N VAL A 72 10.72 -16.38 16.57
CA VAL A 72 11.97 -16.72 15.87
C VAL A 72 11.99 -18.24 15.67
N ASN A 73 12.16 -18.72 14.44
CA ASN A 73 12.05 -20.15 14.09
C ASN A 73 10.76 -20.77 14.66
N TYR A 74 9.61 -20.17 14.37
CA TYR A 74 8.27 -20.52 14.89
C TYR A 74 8.12 -20.59 16.42
N THR A 75 9.11 -20.14 17.19
CA THR A 75 9.06 -20.16 18.66
C THR A 75 8.76 -18.76 19.19
N PRO A 76 7.76 -18.57 20.07
CA PRO A 76 7.46 -17.26 20.64
C PRO A 76 8.67 -16.62 21.33
N VAL A 77 8.89 -15.34 21.04
CA VAL A 77 9.91 -14.53 21.70
C VAL A 77 9.48 -14.24 23.14
N ALA A 78 10.39 -14.43 24.09
CA ALA A 78 10.16 -14.09 25.50
C ALA A 78 10.32 -12.58 25.75
N ASP A 79 9.76 -12.09 26.87
CA ASP A 79 9.94 -10.70 27.34
C ASP A 79 9.47 -9.61 26.35
N VAL A 80 8.56 -9.96 25.44
CA VAL A 80 7.91 -9.03 24.51
C VAL A 80 7.00 -8.05 25.29
N PRO A 81 7.03 -6.73 24.99
CA PRO A 81 6.10 -5.78 25.57
C PRO A 81 4.63 -6.16 25.33
N SER A 82 3.78 -5.94 26.34
CA SER A 82 2.35 -6.19 26.22
C SER A 82 1.56 -4.96 26.72
N PRO A 83 0.78 -4.29 25.86
CA PRO A 83 0.59 -4.59 24.43
C PRO A 83 1.83 -4.26 23.57
N LEU A 84 2.01 -5.02 22.49
CA LEU A 84 2.92 -4.67 21.40
C LEU A 84 2.19 -3.65 20.50
N THR A 85 2.82 -2.53 20.23
CA THR A 85 2.22 -1.40 19.48
C THR A 85 3.25 -0.80 18.53
N LEU A 86 2.79 0.11 17.66
CA LEU A 86 3.66 0.84 16.74
C LEU A 86 4.71 1.72 17.45
N ASP A 87 4.48 2.06 18.73
CA ASP A 87 5.37 2.87 19.56
C ASP A 87 6.47 2.05 20.26
N ASN A 88 6.40 0.73 20.24
CA ASN A 88 7.40 -0.11 20.92
C ASN A 88 7.89 -1.30 20.08
N LEU A 89 7.52 -1.36 18.80
CA LEU A 89 7.85 -2.48 17.92
C LEU A 89 9.37 -2.66 17.72
N ASP A 90 10.13 -1.56 17.68
CA ASP A 90 11.61 -1.57 17.60
C ASP A 90 12.29 -2.23 18.79
N SER A 91 11.61 -2.39 19.94
CA SER A 91 12.16 -3.13 21.08
C SER A 91 12.52 -4.58 20.72
N LEU A 92 11.82 -5.16 19.74
CA LEU A 92 12.08 -6.50 19.21
C LEU A 92 13.46 -6.61 18.54
N ASN A 93 14.09 -5.50 18.18
CA ASN A 93 15.46 -5.47 17.65
C ASN A 93 16.46 -6.07 18.65
N SER A 94 16.21 -5.88 19.94
CA SER A 94 17.03 -6.46 21.01
C SER A 94 16.66 -7.91 21.38
N LEU A 95 15.53 -8.42 20.88
CA LEU A 95 14.94 -9.72 21.24
C LEU A 95 15.00 -10.75 20.09
N GLY A 96 15.70 -10.42 19.00
CA GLY A 96 15.90 -11.29 17.83
C GLY A 96 16.10 -10.51 16.53
N GLY A 97 15.71 -9.23 16.50
CA GLY A 97 15.92 -8.34 15.36
C GLY A 97 15.38 -8.89 14.06
N LYS A 98 16.23 -8.94 13.04
CA LYS A 98 15.88 -9.38 11.69
C LYS A 98 15.28 -10.78 11.59
N ASP A 99 15.53 -11.63 12.59
CA ASP A 99 15.05 -13.01 12.61
C ASP A 99 13.66 -13.12 13.28
N VAL A 100 13.08 -12.00 13.72
CA VAL A 100 11.74 -11.93 14.33
C VAL A 100 10.66 -11.76 13.27
N PHE A 101 9.66 -12.63 13.32
CA PHE A 101 8.47 -12.59 12.48
C PHE A 101 7.24 -12.22 13.30
N LEU A 102 6.38 -11.36 12.78
CA LEU A 102 5.07 -11.03 13.36
C LEU A 102 4.03 -12.10 12.98
N THR A 103 4.20 -13.27 13.59
CA THR A 103 3.43 -14.48 13.28
C THR A 103 2.00 -14.39 13.79
N THR A 104 1.04 -14.68 12.92
CA THR A 104 -0.40 -14.60 13.24
C THR A 104 -0.79 -15.54 14.38
N ASN A 105 -1.76 -15.12 15.20
CA ASN A 105 -2.23 -15.93 16.32
C ASN A 105 -3.01 -17.16 15.87
N GLU A 106 -3.79 -17.02 14.80
CA GLU A 106 -4.67 -18.06 14.25
C GLU A 106 -3.98 -18.92 13.17
N GLY A 107 -2.85 -18.43 12.64
CA GLY A 107 -2.09 -19.04 11.56
C GLY A 107 -2.56 -18.61 10.16
N ILE A 108 -1.63 -18.57 9.21
CA ILE A 108 -1.85 -18.10 7.83
C ILE A 108 -2.99 -18.79 7.06
N ARG A 109 -3.41 -20.00 7.49
CA ARG A 109 -4.50 -20.78 6.88
C ARG A 109 -5.88 -20.45 7.43
N ALA A 110 -5.98 -19.73 8.55
CA ALA A 110 -7.25 -19.50 9.24
C ALA A 110 -8.16 -18.49 8.52
N LEU A 111 -7.60 -17.66 7.63
CA LEU A 111 -8.30 -16.59 6.90
C LEU A 111 -9.24 -15.75 7.80
N PRO A 112 -8.75 -15.22 8.93
CA PRO A 112 -9.57 -14.41 9.82
C PRO A 112 -10.09 -13.15 9.16
N GLU A 113 -11.20 -12.62 9.68
CA GLU A 113 -11.91 -11.48 9.11
C GLU A 113 -11.00 -10.26 8.90
N TRP A 114 -10.07 -10.02 9.82
CA TRP A 114 -9.15 -8.87 9.76
C TRP A 114 -8.17 -8.90 8.58
N PHE A 115 -7.95 -10.06 7.95
CA PHE A 115 -7.19 -10.12 6.69
C PHE A 115 -7.86 -9.36 5.55
N SER A 116 -9.19 -9.23 5.57
CA SER A 116 -9.95 -8.56 4.50
C SER A 116 -9.68 -7.05 4.43
N GLY A 117 -9.04 -6.49 5.47
CA GLY A 117 -8.74 -5.06 5.57
C GLY A 117 -10.00 -4.19 5.59
N THR A 118 -9.84 -2.93 5.19
CA THR A 118 -10.89 -1.92 5.20
C THR A 118 -11.18 -1.44 3.79
N ARG A 119 -12.37 -1.79 3.29
CA ARG A 119 -12.81 -1.32 1.97
C ARG A 119 -12.99 0.21 1.98
N PRO A 120 -12.40 0.94 1.03
CA PRO A 120 -12.60 2.38 0.91
C PRO A 120 -14.09 2.77 0.76
N ASP A 121 -14.47 3.87 1.38
CA ASP A 121 -15.80 4.45 1.25
C ASP A 121 -15.98 5.19 -0.10
N LYS A 122 -17.11 5.88 -0.28
CA LYS A 122 -17.39 6.62 -1.52
C LYS A 122 -16.43 7.78 -1.78
N ALA A 123 -15.77 8.30 -0.75
CA ALA A 123 -14.75 9.33 -0.88
C ALA A 123 -13.36 8.73 -1.12
N GLY A 124 -13.23 7.40 -1.09
CA GLY A 124 -11.96 6.70 -1.20
C GLY A 124 -11.21 6.62 0.12
N LYS A 125 -11.85 6.83 1.28
CA LYS A 125 -11.21 6.75 2.59
C LYS A 125 -11.36 5.36 3.20
N THR A 126 -10.29 4.83 3.79
CA THR A 126 -10.35 3.67 4.70
C THR A 126 -10.74 4.16 6.10
N VAL A 127 -12.05 4.10 6.41
CA VAL A 127 -12.60 4.60 7.67
C VAL A 127 -12.08 3.75 8.84
N ASP A 128 -11.64 4.41 9.91
CA ASP A 128 -11.09 3.78 11.13
C ASP A 128 -9.85 2.90 10.93
N ALA A 129 -9.18 3.00 9.77
CA ALA A 129 -7.94 2.30 9.47
C ALA A 129 -6.90 3.23 8.85
N VAL A 130 -5.75 3.41 9.53
CA VAL A 130 -4.57 4.09 8.96
C VAL A 130 -3.81 3.07 8.11
N SER A 131 -4.04 3.13 6.80
CA SER A 131 -3.65 2.07 5.85
C SER A 131 -2.48 2.43 4.95
N SER A 132 -1.94 3.64 5.11
CA SER A 132 -0.83 4.12 4.30
C SER A 132 0.10 5.03 5.08
N ILE A 133 1.30 5.20 4.56
CA ILE A 133 2.25 6.18 5.09
C ILE A 133 2.88 6.99 3.95
N ILE A 134 3.18 8.25 4.22
CA ILE A 134 3.97 9.11 3.35
C ILE A 134 5.34 9.33 3.98
N VAL A 135 6.40 9.09 3.20
CA VAL A 135 7.77 9.45 3.59
C VAL A 135 8.32 10.46 2.59
N VAL A 136 8.68 11.65 3.08
CA VAL A 136 9.27 12.72 2.28
C VAL A 136 10.78 12.76 2.53
N ARG A 137 11.55 12.51 1.48
CA ARG A 137 13.02 12.55 1.50
C ARG A 137 13.51 13.75 0.71
N ASP A 138 14.07 14.73 1.42
CA ASP A 138 14.80 15.84 0.81
C ASP A 138 16.24 15.38 0.49
N HIS A 139 16.71 15.65 -0.72
CA HIS A 139 18.08 15.30 -1.13
C HIS A 139 19.14 16.24 -0.54
N GLY A 140 18.73 17.38 0.04
CA GLY A 140 19.60 18.39 0.65
C GLY A 140 20.22 19.36 -0.36
N ASP A 141 19.86 19.25 -1.63
CA ASP A 141 20.34 20.12 -2.72
C ASP A 141 19.44 21.35 -2.97
N GLY A 142 18.34 21.46 -2.20
CA GLY A 142 17.35 22.53 -2.29
C GLY A 142 16.42 22.42 -3.51
N LYS A 143 16.43 21.30 -4.24
CA LYS A 143 15.63 21.10 -5.45
C LYS A 143 14.91 19.78 -5.48
N MET A 144 15.60 18.70 -5.16
CA MET A 144 15.13 17.33 -5.36
C MET A 144 14.48 16.80 -4.08
N VAL A 145 13.26 16.30 -4.23
CA VAL A 145 12.50 15.64 -3.17
C VAL A 145 11.92 14.36 -3.73
N ASP A 146 12.15 13.24 -3.07
CA ASP A 146 11.43 11.99 -3.34
C ASP A 146 10.34 11.82 -2.29
N ALA A 147 9.09 11.63 -2.73
CA ALA A 147 7.99 11.30 -1.83
C ALA A 147 7.51 9.87 -2.09
N PHE A 148 7.52 9.06 -1.05
CA PHE A 148 7.07 7.68 -1.06
C PHE A 148 5.68 7.61 -0.45
N TYR A 149 4.81 6.84 -1.09
CA TYR A 149 3.43 6.60 -0.67
C TYR A 149 3.27 5.09 -0.53
N PHE A 150 3.43 4.60 0.69
CA PHE A 150 3.36 3.18 1.00
C PHE A 150 1.93 2.79 1.38
N TYR A 151 1.55 1.58 1.00
CA TYR A 151 0.23 0.99 1.11
C TYR A 151 0.37 -0.32 1.86
N TYR A 152 -0.39 -0.50 2.92
CA TYR A 152 -0.34 -1.73 3.69
C TYR A 152 -1.56 -2.60 3.47
N TYR A 153 -1.32 -3.89 3.25
CA TYR A 153 -2.35 -4.92 3.20
C TYR A 153 -2.06 -5.97 4.28
N GLY A 154 -3.12 -6.46 4.93
CA GLY A 154 -2.98 -7.44 6.01
C GLY A 154 -2.57 -8.83 5.50
N LYS A 155 -2.92 -9.16 4.25
CA LYS A 155 -2.61 -10.44 3.61
C LYS A 155 -2.51 -10.26 2.11
N ALA A 156 -1.39 -10.66 1.52
CA ALA A 156 -1.28 -10.84 0.08
C ALA A 156 -1.59 -12.28 -0.32
N CYS A 157 -2.07 -12.41 -1.54
CA CYS A 157 -2.46 -13.64 -2.21
C CYS A 157 -1.86 -13.68 -3.61
N GLY A 158 -1.26 -14.79 -4.01
CA GLY A 158 -0.96 -14.99 -5.43
C GLY A 158 -2.23 -14.98 -6.29
N ASN A 159 -2.09 -14.81 -7.60
CA ASN A 159 -3.24 -14.91 -8.49
C ASN A 159 -3.74 -16.36 -8.61
N LEU A 160 -5.04 -16.54 -8.39
CA LEU A 160 -5.84 -17.77 -8.54
C LEU A 160 -5.51 -18.93 -7.59
N SER A 161 -6.36 -19.16 -6.58
CA SER A 161 -6.28 -20.33 -5.69
C SER A 161 -7.35 -21.39 -6.02
N ILE A 162 -6.98 -22.67 -5.94
CA ILE A 162 -7.92 -23.81 -5.91
C ILE A 162 -8.33 -24.18 -4.47
N ASP A 163 -7.59 -23.74 -3.44
CA ASP A 163 -7.69 -24.29 -2.08
C ASP A 163 -8.03 -23.29 -0.95
N ASP A 164 -8.09 -21.97 -1.20
CA ASP A 164 -8.45 -21.00 -0.15
C ASP A 164 -9.99 -20.85 0.04
N GLY A 165 -10.79 -21.75 -0.54
CA GLY A 165 -12.26 -21.76 -0.35
C GLY A 165 -13.01 -20.63 -1.08
N ILE A 166 -12.34 -19.88 -1.95
CA ILE A 166 -12.91 -18.73 -2.65
C ILE A 166 -13.10 -19.01 -4.15
N ARG A 167 -14.32 -19.52 -4.41
CA ARG A 167 -15.25 -19.36 -5.56
C ARG A 167 -14.99 -20.04 -6.92
N TYR A 168 -15.68 -21.16 -7.05
CA TYR A 168 -16.53 -21.65 -8.16
C TYR A 168 -16.64 -20.86 -9.49
N ASN A 169 -16.41 -21.65 -10.56
CA ASN A 169 -17.06 -21.68 -11.88
C ASN A 169 -16.60 -20.68 -12.96
N GLN A 170 -15.57 -21.04 -13.73
CA GLN A 170 -15.58 -21.05 -15.21
C GLN A 170 -14.33 -21.74 -15.81
N GLY A 171 -14.49 -22.28 -17.01
CA GLY A 171 -13.71 -23.40 -17.57
C GLY A 171 -12.32 -23.10 -18.11
N ASN A 172 -11.55 -24.20 -18.21
CA ASN A 172 -10.20 -24.38 -18.75
C ASN A 172 -9.05 -23.75 -17.94
N THR A 173 -8.65 -24.43 -16.87
CA THR A 173 -7.43 -24.14 -16.09
C THR A 173 -6.34 -25.15 -16.46
N VAL A 174 -5.13 -24.69 -16.78
CA VAL A 174 -3.92 -25.54 -16.76
C VAL A 174 -3.09 -25.14 -15.54
N ILE A 175 -3.28 -25.92 -14.47
CA ILE A 175 -2.54 -26.01 -13.18
C ILE A 175 -2.69 -24.80 -12.21
N GLY A 176 -3.92 -24.41 -11.87
CA GLY A 176 -4.26 -23.30 -10.96
C GLY A 176 -3.72 -23.40 -9.52
N ILE A 177 -2.42 -23.14 -9.33
CA ILE A 177 -1.73 -23.12 -8.05
C ILE A 177 -1.21 -21.70 -7.79
N GLN A 178 -1.49 -21.22 -6.59
CA GLN A 178 -1.13 -19.89 -6.11
C GLN A 178 0.31 -19.87 -5.57
N PHE A 179 1.05 -18.79 -5.81
CA PHE A 179 2.40 -18.58 -5.27
C PHE A 179 2.55 -17.21 -4.62
N GLY A 180 3.30 -17.15 -3.52
CA GLY A 180 3.61 -15.91 -2.81
C GLY A 180 2.56 -15.45 -1.80
N ASN A 181 1.75 -16.35 -1.23
CA ASN A 181 0.84 -15.96 -0.14
C ASN A 181 1.62 -15.61 1.12
N HIS A 182 1.39 -14.41 1.65
CA HIS A 182 2.04 -13.94 2.86
C HIS A 182 1.13 -12.98 3.64
N VAL A 183 1.40 -12.83 4.93
CA VAL A 183 0.72 -11.89 5.82
C VAL A 183 1.59 -10.65 5.92
N GLY A 184 0.98 -9.47 5.96
CA GLY A 184 1.70 -8.21 5.83
C GLY A 184 2.22 -8.02 4.41
N ASP A 185 1.89 -6.90 3.81
CA ASP A 185 2.34 -6.60 2.46
C ASP A 185 2.42 -5.09 2.29
N TRP A 186 3.62 -4.63 1.94
CA TRP A 186 3.94 -3.23 1.69
C TRP A 186 4.20 -3.00 0.21
N GLU A 187 3.24 -2.35 -0.43
CA GLU A 187 3.40 -1.85 -1.78
C GLU A 187 3.54 -0.31 -1.75
N HIS A 188 4.06 0.30 -2.80
CA HIS A 188 4.22 1.75 -2.84
C HIS A 188 4.32 2.36 -4.24
N ASN A 189 4.00 3.64 -4.28
CA ASN A 189 4.49 4.52 -5.33
C ASN A 189 5.58 5.45 -4.78
N MET A 190 6.49 5.88 -5.64
CA MET A 190 7.39 7.00 -5.35
C MET A 190 7.24 8.06 -6.42
N ILE A 191 7.19 9.34 -6.03
CA ILE A 191 7.24 10.46 -6.98
C ILE A 191 8.49 11.28 -6.72
N ARG A 192 9.34 11.41 -7.74
CA ARG A 192 10.47 12.33 -7.72
C ARG A 192 10.02 13.72 -8.16
N PHE A 193 10.32 14.72 -7.35
CA PHE A 193 10.07 16.12 -7.63
C PHE A 193 11.39 16.87 -7.84
N GLU A 194 11.38 17.79 -8.80
CA GLU A 194 12.42 18.81 -8.95
C GLU A 194 11.76 20.18 -8.85
N ASN A 195 12.21 21.03 -7.92
CA ASN A 195 11.63 22.35 -7.64
C ASN A 195 10.11 22.28 -7.42
N GLY A 196 9.64 21.24 -6.73
CA GLY A 196 8.21 20.98 -6.46
C GLY A 196 7.38 20.54 -7.67
N GLN A 197 8.00 20.24 -8.82
CA GLN A 197 7.32 19.69 -10.00
C GLN A 197 7.63 18.20 -10.16
N PRO A 198 6.62 17.33 -10.35
CA PRO A 198 6.83 15.90 -10.48
C PRO A 198 7.52 15.54 -11.81
N GLN A 199 8.57 14.72 -11.73
CA GLN A 199 9.41 14.32 -12.86
C GLN A 199 9.15 12.87 -13.28
N ALA A 200 9.06 11.96 -12.30
CA ALA A 200 8.87 10.53 -12.52
C ALA A 200 8.03 9.91 -11.41
N VAL A 201 7.41 8.78 -11.71
CA VAL A 201 6.64 7.97 -10.77
C VAL A 201 7.15 6.53 -10.85
N TRP A 202 7.52 5.97 -9.71
CA TRP A 202 7.79 4.56 -9.50
C TRP A 202 6.50 3.85 -9.10
N TYR A 203 6.29 2.65 -9.62
CA TYR A 203 5.21 1.74 -9.30
C TYR A 203 5.84 0.43 -8.83
N SER A 204 5.71 0.11 -7.54
CA SER A 204 6.27 -1.13 -6.99
C SER A 204 5.50 -2.35 -7.50
N GLN A 205 6.24 -3.41 -7.77
CA GLN A 205 5.72 -4.68 -8.22
C GLN A 205 6.52 -5.76 -7.52
N HIS A 206 5.96 -6.33 -6.44
CA HIS A 206 6.66 -7.32 -5.63
C HIS A 206 8.00 -6.75 -5.12
N ALA A 207 9.10 -7.52 -5.21
CA ALA A 207 10.46 -7.08 -4.86
C ALA A 207 11.12 -6.14 -5.91
N GLY A 208 10.33 -5.39 -6.68
CA GLY A 208 10.83 -4.56 -7.77
C GLY A 208 9.82 -3.51 -8.20
N GLY A 209 9.84 -3.14 -9.48
CA GLY A 209 8.89 -2.17 -10.02
C GLY A 209 9.36 -1.50 -11.30
N GLU A 210 8.56 -0.55 -11.76
CA GLU A 210 8.78 0.20 -13.00
C GLU A 210 8.68 1.71 -12.76
N ALA A 211 9.57 2.46 -13.42
CA ALA A 211 9.58 3.91 -13.39
C ALA A 211 9.06 4.48 -14.70
N PHE A 212 8.15 5.46 -14.61
CA PHE A 212 7.65 6.19 -15.76
C PHE A 212 7.89 7.68 -15.56
N THR A 213 8.18 8.42 -16.64
CA THR A 213 8.14 9.89 -16.57
C THR A 213 6.74 10.31 -16.13
N TYR A 214 6.63 11.27 -15.21
CA TYR A 214 5.33 11.69 -14.66
C TYR A 214 4.36 12.06 -15.78
N ARG A 215 4.81 12.71 -16.85
CA ARG A 215 3.95 13.06 -18.01
C ARG A 215 3.29 11.86 -18.71
N ALA A 216 3.90 10.67 -18.64
CA ALA A 216 3.45 9.48 -19.35
C ALA A 216 2.38 8.69 -18.58
N THR A 217 2.20 8.93 -17.28
CA THR A 217 1.25 8.18 -16.45
C THR A 217 -0.20 8.63 -16.67
N GLU A 218 -1.16 7.73 -16.49
CA GLU A 218 -2.57 8.11 -16.34
C GLU A 218 -2.76 8.97 -15.08
N LYS A 219 -3.67 9.95 -15.14
CA LYS A 219 -3.95 10.85 -14.01
C LYS A 219 -5.43 11.14 -13.88
N GLN A 220 -5.86 11.38 -12.64
CA GLN A 220 -7.11 12.08 -12.34
C GLN A 220 -6.78 13.47 -11.81
N GLY A 221 -7.10 14.49 -12.60
CA GLY A 221 -6.59 15.84 -12.36
C GLY A 221 -5.06 15.86 -12.43
N LEU A 222 -4.41 16.14 -11.31
CA LEU A 222 -2.94 16.15 -11.20
C LEU A 222 -2.37 14.88 -10.56
N ARG A 223 -3.22 13.99 -10.06
CA ARG A 223 -2.79 12.84 -9.28
C ARG A 223 -2.57 11.65 -10.21
N PRO A 224 -1.37 11.04 -10.24
CA PRO A 224 -1.14 9.83 -11.02
C PRO A 224 -2.02 8.70 -10.49
N VAL A 225 -2.45 7.84 -11.39
CA VAL A 225 -3.26 6.66 -11.06
C VAL A 225 -2.34 5.44 -11.02
N GLY A 226 -2.50 4.63 -9.98
CA GLY A 226 -1.99 3.26 -9.91
C GLY A 226 -3.13 2.26 -9.83
N TYR A 227 -2.85 1.03 -10.24
CA TYR A 227 -3.78 -0.08 -10.22
C TYR A 227 -3.18 -1.21 -9.39
N SER A 228 -3.78 -1.49 -8.24
CA SER A 228 -3.34 -2.59 -7.38
C SER A 228 -3.92 -3.90 -7.89
N ALA A 229 -3.04 -4.88 -8.08
CA ALA A 229 -3.39 -6.18 -8.61
C ALA A 229 -4.20 -7.02 -7.61
N ASN A 230 -5.09 -7.86 -8.14
CA ASN A 230 -5.93 -8.73 -7.34
C ASN A 230 -5.11 -9.67 -6.46
N GLY A 231 -5.16 -9.46 -5.15
CA GLY A 231 -4.48 -10.28 -4.15
C GLY A 231 -2.98 -10.05 -4.03
N SER A 232 -2.23 -9.89 -5.13
CA SER A 232 -0.78 -9.64 -5.05
C SER A 232 -0.44 -8.20 -4.69
N HIS A 233 -1.40 -7.30 -4.85
CA HIS A 233 -1.35 -5.87 -4.58
C HIS A 233 -0.32 -5.02 -5.32
N ALA A 234 0.64 -5.64 -6.00
CA ALA A 234 1.56 -5.01 -6.94
C ALA A 234 0.88 -3.89 -7.72
N VAL A 235 1.54 -2.73 -7.78
CA VAL A 235 0.97 -1.51 -8.32
C VAL A 235 1.43 -1.35 -9.76
N TYR A 236 0.48 -1.22 -10.67
CA TYR A 236 0.75 -1.04 -12.09
C TYR A 236 0.29 0.33 -12.57
N ALA A 237 0.95 0.86 -13.61
CA ALA A 237 0.60 2.14 -14.21
C ALA A 237 -0.64 2.07 -15.14
N THR A 238 -1.06 0.85 -15.52
CA THR A 238 -2.19 0.60 -16.43
C THR A 238 -3.04 -0.57 -15.94
N PRO A 239 -4.35 -0.60 -16.25
CA PRO A 239 -5.18 -1.77 -15.98
C PRO A 239 -4.90 -2.89 -16.99
N GLY A 240 -5.32 -4.11 -16.66
CA GLY A 240 -5.20 -5.32 -17.47
C GLY A 240 -4.30 -6.38 -16.85
N THR A 241 -3.94 -7.35 -17.69
CA THR A 241 -3.05 -8.47 -17.39
C THR A 241 -1.59 -8.05 -17.49
N HIS A 242 -0.79 -8.39 -16.48
CA HIS A 242 0.65 -8.13 -16.42
C HIS A 242 1.42 -9.42 -16.18
N ASP A 243 2.19 -9.88 -17.17
CA ASP A 243 3.04 -11.06 -16.99
C ASP A 243 4.18 -10.78 -16.01
N ARG A 244 4.39 -11.71 -15.07
CA ARG A 244 5.49 -11.70 -14.11
C ARG A 244 6.34 -12.97 -14.18
N THR A 245 6.23 -13.74 -15.27
CA THR A 245 7.04 -14.95 -15.47
C THR A 245 8.54 -14.63 -15.48
N ILE A 246 8.93 -13.48 -16.03
CA ILE A 246 10.31 -12.98 -16.05
C ILE A 246 10.32 -11.61 -15.36
N PRO A 247 10.99 -11.45 -14.20
CA PRO A 247 11.08 -10.16 -13.52
C PRO A 247 11.60 -9.06 -14.46
N GLY A 248 10.88 -7.94 -14.53
CA GLY A 248 11.24 -6.78 -15.37
C GLY A 248 11.05 -6.96 -16.88
N PHE A 249 10.33 -8.00 -17.32
CA PHE A 249 10.04 -8.22 -18.75
C PHE A 249 8.57 -8.58 -18.98
N ASN A 250 7.79 -7.61 -19.45
CA ASN A 250 6.36 -7.80 -19.72
C ASN A 250 6.14 -8.56 -21.04
N LEU A 251 5.70 -9.81 -20.94
CA LEU A 251 5.19 -10.58 -22.08
C LEU A 251 3.68 -10.28 -22.31
N PRO A 252 3.18 -10.43 -23.56
CA PRO A 252 1.74 -10.29 -23.83
C PRO A 252 0.85 -11.31 -23.09
N SER A 253 1.46 -12.42 -22.64
CA SER A 253 0.86 -13.45 -21.80
C SER A 253 1.98 -14.30 -21.22
N GLY A 254 1.82 -14.83 -20.01
CA GLY A 254 2.76 -15.79 -19.42
C GLY A 254 2.13 -16.77 -18.46
N PHE A 255 2.98 -17.47 -17.72
CA PHE A 255 2.56 -18.54 -16.81
C PHE A 255 2.09 -18.02 -15.45
N LEU A 256 2.45 -16.79 -15.12
CA LEU A 256 2.16 -16.15 -13.85
C LEU A 256 1.85 -14.69 -14.13
N GLU A 257 0.63 -14.27 -13.85
CA GLU A 257 0.11 -12.97 -14.28
C GLU A 257 -0.56 -12.24 -13.10
N ASP A 258 -0.45 -10.92 -13.09
CA ASP A 258 -1.18 -10.02 -12.21
C ASP A 258 -2.33 -9.37 -12.97
N GLU A 259 -3.50 -9.33 -12.35
CA GLU A 259 -4.72 -8.77 -12.95
C GLU A 259 -5.12 -7.48 -12.24
N THR A 260 -5.31 -6.42 -13.01
CA THR A 260 -5.63 -5.08 -12.52
C THR A 260 -6.84 -4.50 -13.25
N ASP A 261 -7.71 -3.77 -12.55
CA ASP A 261 -8.86 -3.12 -13.17
C ASP A 261 -9.26 -1.81 -12.49
N LYS A 262 -10.31 -1.16 -13.00
CA LYS A 262 -10.90 0.06 -12.43
C LYS A 262 -11.99 -0.27 -11.39
N GLY A 263 -11.64 -1.04 -10.38
CA GLY A 263 -12.53 -1.40 -9.27
C GLY A 263 -12.79 -0.26 -8.30
N VAL A 264 -12.36 -0.42 -7.05
CA VAL A 264 -12.63 0.56 -5.99
C VAL A 264 -11.57 1.66 -6.01
N LEU A 265 -11.99 2.91 -6.18
CA LEU A 265 -11.07 4.04 -6.06
C LEU A 265 -10.74 4.28 -4.58
N TRP A 266 -9.45 4.28 -4.28
CA TRP A 266 -8.87 4.55 -2.97
C TRP A 266 -7.99 5.80 -3.04
N ASP A 267 -8.12 6.63 -2.02
CA ASP A 267 -7.28 7.78 -1.79
C ASP A 267 -6.43 7.57 -0.52
N PRO A 268 -5.16 7.14 -0.67
CA PRO A 268 -4.30 6.82 0.46
C PRO A 268 -4.14 7.99 1.44
N ILE A 269 -4.12 9.23 0.96
CA ILE A 269 -3.81 10.38 1.82
C ILE A 269 -4.96 10.77 2.76
N LEU A 270 -6.15 10.15 2.63
CA LEU A 270 -7.29 10.38 3.52
C LEU A 270 -7.20 9.63 4.86
N SER A 271 -6.27 8.67 4.98
CA SER A 271 -5.99 7.94 6.22
C SER A 271 -4.54 7.44 6.24
N MET A 272 -3.63 8.29 6.71
CA MET A 272 -2.20 8.06 6.64
C MET A 272 -1.42 8.64 7.83
N TYR A 273 -0.23 8.09 8.07
CA TYR A 273 0.83 8.80 8.78
C TYR A 273 1.82 9.45 7.82
N ALA A 274 2.47 10.52 8.23
CA ALA A 274 3.45 11.20 7.40
C ALA A 274 4.75 11.51 8.15
N TYR A 275 5.87 11.32 7.45
CA TYR A 275 7.21 11.50 7.97
C TYR A 275 8.10 12.26 6.99
N SER A 276 9.01 13.04 7.54
CA SER A 276 10.22 13.44 6.83
C SER A 276 11.35 12.45 7.14
N TYR A 277 12.18 12.16 6.15
CA TYR A 277 13.37 11.33 6.31
C TYR A 277 14.63 12.14 6.03
N SER A 278 15.60 12.06 6.93
CA SER A 278 16.89 12.74 6.82
C SER A 278 18.00 11.74 6.48
N ASN A 279 18.60 11.89 5.29
CA ASN A 279 19.77 11.10 4.88
C ASN A 279 20.97 11.30 5.81
N ALA A 280 21.14 12.49 6.38
CA ALA A 280 22.31 12.83 7.20
C ALA A 280 22.28 12.12 8.56
N THR A 281 21.09 11.83 9.07
CA THR A 281 20.91 11.21 10.39
C THR A 281 20.31 9.82 10.32
N GLU A 282 19.85 9.40 9.14
CA GLU A 282 19.10 8.17 8.89
C GLU A 282 17.89 8.05 9.83
N LYS A 283 17.16 9.15 10.00
CA LYS A 283 16.04 9.24 10.94
C LYS A 283 14.77 9.75 10.28
N PHE A 284 13.68 9.12 10.70
CA PHE A 284 12.32 9.59 10.47
C PHE A 284 11.95 10.62 11.54
N LYS A 285 11.30 11.69 11.09
CA LYS A 285 10.64 12.66 11.96
C LYS A 285 9.19 12.78 11.51
N PRO A 286 8.21 12.48 12.37
CA PRO A 286 6.82 12.59 12.00
C PRO A 286 6.41 14.05 11.81
N TYR A 287 5.50 14.30 10.88
CA TYR A 287 4.90 15.63 10.67
C TYR A 287 3.88 15.98 11.76
N ASP A 288 3.28 14.98 12.40
CA ASP A 288 2.46 15.12 13.61
C ASP A 288 3.16 14.48 14.82
N ALA A 289 3.28 15.23 15.92
CA ALA A 289 3.95 14.77 17.13
C ALA A 289 3.32 13.54 17.79
N ASN A 290 2.04 13.23 17.51
CA ASN A 290 1.35 12.05 18.04
C ASN A 290 1.48 10.81 17.14
N THR A 291 2.14 10.93 15.99
CA THR A 291 2.31 9.82 15.07
C THR A 291 3.38 8.86 15.59
N PRO A 292 3.09 7.55 15.73
CA PRO A 292 4.07 6.57 16.17
C PRO A 292 5.22 6.52 15.15
N THR A 293 6.46 6.36 15.62
CA THR A 293 7.64 6.35 14.72
C THR A 293 8.49 5.10 14.89
N ASN A 294 8.39 4.42 16.03
CA ASN A 294 9.29 3.33 16.39
C ASN A 294 9.16 2.11 15.46
N TYR A 295 7.96 1.79 14.96
CA TYR A 295 7.77 0.72 13.99
C TYR A 295 8.58 0.88 12.69
N LEU A 296 8.95 2.11 12.30
CA LEU A 296 9.80 2.37 11.12
C LEU A 296 11.25 1.87 11.32
N TYR A 297 11.64 1.61 12.57
CA TYR A 297 12.96 1.08 12.93
C TYR A 297 12.90 -0.40 13.31
N PHE A 298 11.78 -1.10 13.10
CA PHE A 298 11.72 -2.54 13.34
C PHE A 298 12.48 -3.31 12.26
N ASP A 299 13.49 -4.08 12.67
CA ASP A 299 14.40 -4.79 11.76
C ASP A 299 13.83 -6.14 11.24
N GLY A 300 12.78 -6.64 11.91
CA GLY A 300 12.22 -7.97 11.67
C GLY A 300 11.37 -8.07 10.40
N ARG A 301 10.41 -8.98 10.41
CA ARG A 301 9.53 -9.31 9.28
C ARG A 301 8.09 -9.04 9.67
N TRP A 302 7.39 -8.30 8.81
CA TRP A 302 5.95 -8.14 8.93
C TRP A 302 5.31 -9.45 8.42
N GLY A 303 4.48 -10.08 9.25
CA GLY A 303 3.88 -11.38 8.95
C GLY A 303 4.64 -12.64 9.38
N ASP A 304 4.07 -13.77 8.96
CA ASP A 304 4.52 -15.11 9.32
C ASP A 304 5.84 -15.51 8.63
N GLU A 305 6.58 -16.40 9.29
CA GLU A 305 7.74 -17.06 8.69
C GLU A 305 7.32 -18.02 7.56
N GLN A 306 8.08 -18.05 6.47
CA GLN A 306 7.85 -18.97 5.34
C GLN A 306 7.68 -20.40 5.86
N LEU A 307 6.67 -21.14 5.42
CA LEU A 307 6.53 -22.54 5.82
C LEU A 307 7.68 -23.41 5.25
N PRO A 308 8.16 -24.43 5.99
CA PRO A 308 9.11 -25.39 5.44
C PRO A 308 8.57 -26.04 4.16
N ASP A 309 9.47 -26.34 3.21
CA ASP A 309 9.11 -26.89 1.89
C ASP A 309 8.29 -28.19 1.97
N ASP A 310 8.46 -28.98 3.04
CA ASP A 310 7.78 -30.24 3.31
C ASP A 310 6.57 -30.12 4.26
N ALA A 311 6.21 -28.90 4.67
CA ALA A 311 5.10 -28.66 5.57
C ALA A 311 3.74 -28.98 4.93
N GLU A 312 2.80 -29.46 5.74
CA GLU A 312 1.44 -29.72 5.28
C GLU A 312 0.77 -28.44 4.78
N GLY A 313 0.40 -28.42 3.49
CA GLY A 313 -0.15 -27.26 2.82
C GLY A 313 0.90 -26.36 2.16
N GLN A 314 2.19 -26.71 2.15
CA GLN A 314 3.17 -26.03 1.31
C GLN A 314 3.21 -26.70 -0.07
N ILE A 315 3.03 -25.92 -1.13
CA ILE A 315 3.22 -26.38 -2.52
C ILE A 315 4.45 -25.69 -3.08
N VAL A 316 5.38 -26.50 -3.59
CA VAL A 316 6.57 -26.05 -4.31
C VAL A 316 6.47 -26.52 -5.76
N LEU A 317 6.43 -25.58 -6.70
CA LEU A 317 6.38 -25.90 -8.13
C LEU A 317 7.27 -24.93 -8.89
N PHE A 318 8.16 -25.45 -9.75
CA PHE A 318 9.11 -24.63 -10.53
C PHE A 318 9.98 -23.67 -9.70
N GLY A 319 10.25 -24.02 -8.43
CA GLY A 319 11.01 -23.17 -7.51
C GLY A 319 10.20 -22.02 -6.88
N GLN A 320 8.90 -21.94 -7.17
CA GLN A 320 7.95 -21.02 -6.54
C GLN A 320 7.27 -21.71 -5.36
N LEU A 321 7.03 -20.93 -4.30
CA LEU A 321 6.48 -21.38 -3.03
C LEU A 321 5.07 -20.81 -2.85
N GLN A 322 4.11 -21.67 -2.48
CA GLN A 322 2.72 -21.23 -2.29
C GLN A 322 2.60 -20.24 -1.12
N ARG A 323 3.26 -20.52 0.00
CA ARG A 323 3.30 -19.62 1.16
C ARG A 323 4.73 -19.21 1.43
N THR A 324 4.95 -17.92 1.54
CA THR A 324 6.26 -17.29 1.77
C THR A 324 6.17 -16.44 3.03
N GLY A 325 7.32 -16.12 3.62
CA GLY A 325 7.40 -14.98 4.53
C GLY A 325 7.50 -13.72 3.68
N GLU A 326 7.07 -12.58 4.22
CA GLU A 326 7.38 -11.29 3.61
C GLU A 326 8.91 -11.06 3.59
N GLY A 327 9.35 -10.20 2.67
CA GLY A 327 10.70 -9.62 2.68
C GLY A 327 11.00 -8.83 3.95
N GLU A 328 12.23 -8.33 4.07
CA GLU A 328 12.69 -7.61 5.26
C GLU A 328 11.82 -6.40 5.57
N GLY A 329 11.31 -6.24 6.80
CA GLY A 329 10.79 -5.00 7.39
C GLY A 329 10.03 -4.06 6.44
N LEU A 330 10.07 -2.75 6.70
CA LEU A 330 10.03 -1.81 5.58
C LEU A 330 11.43 -1.89 4.94
N SER A 331 11.67 -2.85 4.05
CA SER A 331 12.90 -2.86 3.26
C SER A 331 12.83 -1.68 2.32
N TRP A 332 13.56 -0.63 2.69
CA TRP A 332 13.67 0.61 1.94
C TRP A 332 14.49 0.39 0.65
N GLU A 333 14.00 -0.44 -0.26
CA GLU A 333 14.40 -0.37 -1.65
C GLU A 333 13.91 0.97 -2.18
N TRP A 334 14.76 2.00 -2.07
CA TRP A 334 14.51 3.34 -2.62
C TRP A 334 14.42 3.21 -4.16
N GLY A 335 13.26 2.78 -4.66
CA GLY A 335 12.99 2.58 -6.08
C GLY A 335 13.21 3.87 -6.86
N MET A 336 14.40 4.01 -7.44
CA MET A 336 14.87 4.94 -8.48
C MET A 336 16.41 5.07 -8.43
N TYR A 337 17.15 3.99 -8.15
CA TYR A 337 18.62 4.01 -8.08
C TYR A 337 19.28 4.34 -9.44
N ASP A 338 18.56 4.25 -10.57
CA ASP A 338 19.14 4.32 -11.92
C ASP A 338 18.59 5.41 -12.86
N LEU A 339 17.79 6.37 -12.37
CA LEU A 339 17.39 7.52 -13.19
C LEU A 339 18.31 8.72 -12.89
N GLY A 340 19.53 8.63 -13.45
CA GLY A 340 20.55 9.68 -13.48
C GLY A 340 20.39 10.66 -14.64
#